data_AF-X6PV32-F1
#
_entry.id   AF-X6PV32-F1
#
_cell.length_a   1.000
_cell.length_b   1.000
_cell.length_c   1.000
_cell.angle_alpha   90.00
_cell.angle_beta   90.00
_cell.angle_gamma   90.00
#
_symmetry.space_group_name_H-M   'P 1'
#
loop_
_entity.id
_entity.type
_entity.pdbx_description
1 polymer ?
#
loop_
_entity_poly.entity_id
_entity_poly.type
_entity_poly.pdbx_seq_one_letter_code
_entity_poly.pdbx_strand_id
1 'polypeptide(L)'
;MAKLRMKDMNIDDKTINLSTEEAKTCGKSVETDIEDEAIKAKLNAVYRLRLLYNSGEELWKHIGKAGSGNNSFGRVGGKDAFLRKAVYHELEREWNEEMGISLDRLIEAYGLAERLMERYKPLLGDVEDRDVRTECCEQIINVCVFDDEITDKQDAKMRELLLRLQEEDTYCLAVLLLMLLGVLPSSFDTRQGDAKEMKGKYEQVYNFFLRVCHRNILFVQTPRMTLFHKALKEAEEKLTRIRLVKFTADVLCNLSILASAEQIAENGRRVQWDQLYPNLDGYWLGEQHSEQCPDYWRVEELATSYLFCHYFQKEGEVGKLHQQEFTVSFYSNGEDYACVQHPRSVLQWLNNEKLSKDDITYPHFVFGGGEKPTKIAFESFMMDVSWFRPIQLTRAKDDWVAPTEKGMEVVNDFAAYSYTFYQELEAITPDFISVKDENGKSYRVSVSEHEELRNCTLNDAIGIITWAGKRYIAFDHLMLYLPIEE
;
A
#
# COMPACT_ATOMS: atom_id res chain seq x y z
N MET A 1 35.12 -13.37 -78.13
CA MET A 1 36.61 -13.30 -78.12
C MET A 1 36.99 -13.11 -76.66
N ALA A 2 37.73 -14.01 -75.99
CA ALA A 2 39.20 -14.21 -76.10
C ALA A 2 39.94 -12.89 -75.86
N LYS A 3 40.80 -12.71 -74.86
CA LYS A 3 41.72 -13.58 -74.07
C LYS A 3 41.30 -13.61 -72.56
N LEU A 4 41.89 -14.26 -71.55
CA LEU A 4 42.89 -15.34 -71.21
C LEU A 4 42.66 -15.64 -69.67
N ARG A 5 43.00 -16.71 -68.92
CA ARG A 5 43.95 -17.87 -68.93
C ARG A 5 45.44 -17.54 -68.72
N MET A 6 46.24 -18.21 -67.86
CA MET A 6 46.03 -19.30 -66.88
C MET A 6 47.34 -19.47 -66.07
N LYS A 7 47.27 -19.76 -64.76
CA LYS A 7 48.14 -20.65 -63.95
C LYS A 7 47.89 -20.37 -62.45
N ASP A 8 47.36 -21.28 -61.64
CA ASP A 8 47.77 -22.66 -61.28
C ASP A 8 48.77 -22.68 -60.11
N MET A 9 48.27 -22.82 -58.87
CA MET A 9 48.41 -24.06 -58.09
C MET A 9 47.64 -23.98 -56.77
N ASN A 10 47.06 -25.10 -56.36
CA ASN A 10 46.52 -25.32 -55.02
C ASN A 10 47.40 -26.39 -54.34
N ILE A 11 47.82 -26.18 -53.09
CA ILE A 11 48.35 -27.21 -52.17
C ILE A 11 48.47 -26.61 -50.75
N ASP A 12 47.79 -27.29 -49.82
CA ASP A 12 48.04 -27.52 -48.39
C ASP A 12 48.30 -26.37 -47.38
N ASP A 13 47.22 -26.10 -46.63
CA ASP A 13 47.13 -26.32 -45.16
C ASP A 13 47.53 -25.20 -44.16
N LYS A 14 46.76 -25.14 -43.06
CA LYS A 14 46.93 -24.35 -41.82
C LYS A 14 47.11 -22.82 -41.94
N THR A 15 45.99 -22.11 -42.06
CA THR A 15 45.73 -20.93 -41.21
C THR A 15 44.31 -21.03 -40.64
N ILE A 16 44.19 -21.04 -39.32
CA ILE A 16 42.92 -21.27 -38.60
C ILE A 16 42.18 -19.94 -38.35
N ASN A 17 40.84 -19.95 -38.38
CA ASN A 17 40.00 -18.83 -37.96
C ASN A 17 40.26 -18.48 -36.49
N LEU A 18 40.78 -17.28 -36.20
CA LEU A 18 41.00 -16.78 -34.83
C LEU A 18 40.20 -15.50 -34.51
N SER A 19 39.89 -14.68 -35.52
CA SER A 19 39.32 -13.34 -35.32
C SER A 19 37.84 -13.28 -34.88
N THR A 20 37.08 -14.38 -34.99
CA THR A 20 35.62 -14.37 -34.76
C THR A 20 35.21 -14.81 -33.35
N GLU A 21 36.01 -15.64 -32.69
CA GLU A 21 35.75 -16.06 -31.30
C GLU A 21 36.28 -15.04 -30.30
N GLU A 22 37.47 -14.45 -30.55
CA GLU A 22 38.04 -13.39 -29.73
C GLU A 22 37.10 -12.18 -29.62
N ALA A 23 36.47 -11.75 -30.72
CA ALA A 23 35.51 -10.65 -30.71
C ALA A 23 34.26 -10.94 -29.86
N LYS A 24 33.69 -12.15 -29.94
CA LYS A 24 32.54 -12.56 -29.11
C LYS A 24 32.91 -12.75 -27.64
N THR A 25 34.13 -13.19 -27.37
CA THR A 25 34.64 -13.37 -26.01
C THR A 25 34.91 -12.01 -25.36
N CYS A 26 35.50 -11.07 -26.13
CA CYS A 26 35.73 -9.69 -25.72
C CYS A 26 34.42 -8.96 -25.38
N GLY A 27 33.40 -9.06 -26.25
CA GLY A 27 32.07 -8.51 -25.98
C GLY A 27 31.48 -9.03 -24.68
N LYS A 28 31.44 -10.35 -24.49
CA LYS A 28 30.96 -10.97 -23.25
C LYS A 28 31.76 -10.60 -22.02
N SER A 29 33.10 -10.52 -22.10
CA SER A 29 33.91 -10.11 -20.95
C SER A 29 33.61 -8.67 -20.55
N VAL A 30 33.47 -7.76 -21.52
CA VAL A 30 33.13 -6.34 -21.25
C VAL A 30 31.73 -6.22 -20.65
N GLU A 31 30.74 -6.96 -21.15
CA GLU A 31 29.41 -7.05 -20.54
C GLU A 31 29.48 -7.54 -19.09
N THR A 32 30.20 -8.64 -18.81
CA THR A 32 30.33 -9.16 -17.43
C THR A 32 31.13 -8.25 -16.49
N ASP A 33 32.12 -7.51 -16.99
CA ASP A 33 32.90 -6.55 -16.19
C ASP A 33 32.04 -5.32 -15.83
N ILE A 34 31.20 -4.84 -16.74
CA ILE A 34 30.22 -3.75 -16.50
C ILE A 34 29.19 -4.19 -15.46
N GLU A 35 28.62 -5.39 -15.59
CA GLU A 35 27.69 -5.96 -14.60
C GLU A 35 28.34 -6.13 -13.21
N ASP A 36 29.60 -6.58 -13.16
CA ASP A 36 30.32 -6.78 -11.90
C ASP A 36 30.65 -5.44 -11.21
N GLU A 37 31.05 -4.39 -11.95
CA GLU A 37 31.20 -3.04 -11.38
C GLU A 37 29.85 -2.42 -10.95
N ALA A 38 28.75 -2.66 -11.67
CA ALA A 38 27.42 -2.24 -11.24
C ALA A 38 27.00 -2.90 -9.91
N ILE A 39 27.23 -4.21 -9.76
CA ILE A 39 26.95 -4.95 -8.52
C ILE A 39 27.88 -4.50 -7.39
N LYS A 40 29.17 -4.20 -7.66
CA LYS A 40 30.06 -3.57 -6.68
C LYS A 40 29.55 -2.21 -6.21
N ALA A 41 29.01 -1.38 -7.12
CA ALA A 41 28.42 -0.09 -6.77
C ALA A 41 27.21 -0.26 -5.85
N LYS A 42 26.25 -1.14 -6.21
CA LYS A 42 25.07 -1.47 -5.40
C LYS A 42 25.45 -1.99 -4.00
N LEU A 43 26.37 -2.95 -3.91
CA LEU A 43 26.88 -3.48 -2.64
C LEU A 43 27.58 -2.40 -1.79
N ASN A 44 28.35 -1.50 -2.41
CA ASN A 44 28.98 -0.38 -1.69
C ASN A 44 27.94 0.63 -1.20
N ALA A 45 26.90 0.93 -1.99
CA ALA A 45 25.80 1.82 -1.61
C ALA A 45 25.06 1.29 -0.37
N VAL A 46 24.57 0.04 -0.43
CA VAL A 46 23.90 -0.65 0.68
C VAL A 46 24.71 -0.60 1.97
N TYR A 47 26.01 -0.90 1.90
CA TYR A 47 26.92 -0.87 3.05
C TYR A 47 27.12 0.54 3.59
N ARG A 48 27.51 1.51 2.75
CA ARG A 48 27.86 2.88 3.19
C ARG A 48 26.67 3.61 3.81
N LEU A 49 25.48 3.44 3.22
CA LEU A 49 24.26 4.03 3.74
C LEU A 49 23.74 3.33 5.00
N ARG A 50 24.27 2.15 5.36
CA ARG A 50 23.76 1.30 6.46
C ARG A 50 22.27 1.00 6.29
N LEU A 51 21.86 0.57 5.10
CA LEU A 51 20.44 0.34 4.78
C LEU A 51 19.86 -0.82 5.60
N LEU A 52 20.45 -2.00 5.46
CA LEU A 52 19.90 -3.26 5.97
C LEU A 52 20.22 -3.50 7.45
N TYR A 53 21.42 -3.09 7.88
CA TYR A 53 21.89 -3.22 9.27
C TYR A 53 22.56 -1.92 9.70
N ASN A 54 22.49 -1.63 10.99
CA ASN A 54 22.94 -0.35 11.53
C ASN A 54 24.47 -0.22 11.53
N SER A 55 25.19 -1.32 11.69
CA SER A 55 26.65 -1.39 11.61
C SER A 55 27.17 -2.16 10.40
N GLY A 56 28.43 -1.88 10.04
CA GLY A 56 29.14 -2.66 9.03
C GLY A 56 29.48 -4.08 9.50
N GLU A 57 29.66 -4.28 10.81
CA GLU A 57 29.98 -5.58 11.40
C GLU A 57 28.78 -6.54 11.33
N GLU A 58 27.56 -6.08 11.60
CA GLU A 58 26.34 -6.88 11.45
C GLU A 58 26.18 -7.41 10.02
N LEU A 59 26.30 -6.54 9.00
CA LEU A 59 26.19 -6.96 7.60
C LEU A 59 27.29 -7.95 7.18
N TRP A 60 28.52 -7.78 7.65
CA TRP A 60 29.61 -8.75 7.41
C TRP A 60 29.35 -10.10 8.11
N LYS A 61 28.88 -10.06 9.37
CA LYS A 61 28.55 -11.23 10.20
C LYS A 61 27.38 -12.01 9.62
N HIS A 62 26.36 -11.32 9.11
CA HIS A 62 25.19 -11.91 8.44
C HIS A 62 25.60 -12.78 7.25
N ILE A 63 26.46 -12.24 6.37
CA ILE A 63 27.02 -13.00 5.23
C ILE A 63 28.16 -13.96 5.62
N GLY A 64 28.26 -14.33 6.90
CA GLY A 64 29.18 -15.34 7.43
C GLY A 64 30.67 -14.99 7.39
N LYS A 65 31.03 -13.69 7.40
CA LYS A 65 32.43 -13.23 7.22
C LYS A 65 32.90 -12.30 8.33
N ALA A 66 34.15 -12.46 8.74
CA ALA A 66 34.82 -11.47 9.57
C ALA A 66 35.02 -10.17 8.76
N GLY A 67 34.55 -9.05 9.29
CA GLY A 67 34.52 -7.79 8.55
C GLY A 67 35.90 -7.26 8.21
N SER A 68 36.10 -6.84 6.95
CA SER A 68 37.29 -6.09 6.58
C SER A 68 37.12 -4.63 7.03
N GLY A 69 38.09 -4.08 7.76
CA GLY A 69 38.07 -2.69 8.25
C GLY A 69 38.20 -1.60 7.18
N ASN A 70 37.89 -1.91 5.92
CA ASN A 70 37.85 -0.98 4.79
C ASN A 70 36.40 -0.81 4.31
N ASN A 71 36.01 0.43 3.97
CA ASN A 71 34.63 0.81 3.61
C ASN A 71 34.23 0.39 2.18
N SER A 72 34.50 -0.85 1.78
CA SER A 72 34.20 -1.37 0.42
C SER A 72 33.65 -2.79 0.47
N PHE A 73 32.35 -2.91 0.76
CA PHE A 73 31.62 -4.18 0.76
C PHE A 73 31.55 -4.84 -0.63
N GLY A 74 31.62 -4.04 -1.70
CA GLY A 74 31.80 -4.52 -3.07
C GLY A 74 33.10 -5.33 -3.29
N ARG A 75 34.00 -5.45 -2.32
CA ARG A 75 35.14 -6.39 -2.38
C ARG A 75 34.84 -7.76 -1.76
N VAL A 76 33.60 -8.04 -1.38
CA VAL A 76 33.16 -9.40 -0.99
C VAL A 76 33.52 -10.40 -2.11
N GLY A 77 34.04 -11.57 -1.73
CA GLY A 77 34.56 -12.58 -2.67
C GLY A 77 35.91 -12.22 -3.33
N GLY A 78 36.48 -11.04 -3.10
CA GLY A 78 37.77 -10.64 -3.64
C GLY A 78 37.73 -10.50 -5.16
N LYS A 79 38.20 -11.51 -5.90
CA LYS A 79 38.08 -11.55 -7.36
C LYS A 79 36.77 -12.17 -7.86
N ASP A 80 36.08 -12.95 -7.02
CA ASP A 80 34.90 -13.72 -7.42
C ASP A 80 33.65 -12.82 -7.67
N ALA A 81 33.34 -12.63 -8.95
CA ALA A 81 32.16 -11.88 -9.42
C ALA A 81 30.84 -12.64 -9.21
N PHE A 82 30.87 -13.99 -9.27
CA PHE A 82 29.69 -14.80 -9.02
C PHE A 82 29.27 -14.68 -7.55
N LEU A 83 30.22 -14.76 -6.61
CA LEU A 83 29.95 -14.59 -5.18
C LEU A 83 29.49 -13.17 -4.82
N ARG A 84 29.85 -12.14 -5.61
CA ARG A 84 29.26 -10.79 -5.46
C ARG A 84 27.80 -10.75 -5.88
N LYS A 85 27.48 -11.27 -7.07
CA LYS A 85 26.10 -11.37 -7.57
C LYS A 85 25.22 -12.20 -6.64
N ALA A 86 25.72 -13.34 -6.16
CA ALA A 86 25.02 -14.18 -5.19
C ALA A 86 24.75 -13.44 -3.86
N VAL A 87 25.75 -12.76 -3.28
CA VAL A 87 25.53 -11.98 -2.05
C VAL A 87 24.54 -10.83 -2.26
N TYR A 88 24.56 -10.16 -3.42
CA TYR A 88 23.59 -9.09 -3.69
C TYR A 88 22.16 -9.63 -3.79
N HIS A 89 21.92 -10.65 -4.60
CA HIS A 89 20.56 -11.18 -4.80
C HIS A 89 20.04 -12.00 -3.61
N GLU A 90 20.90 -12.55 -2.75
CA GLU A 90 20.45 -13.16 -1.49
C GLU A 90 19.87 -12.09 -0.55
N LEU A 91 20.59 -10.96 -0.38
CA LEU A 91 20.10 -9.81 0.40
C LEU A 91 18.85 -9.17 -0.23
N GLU A 92 18.78 -9.12 -1.57
CA GLU A 92 17.60 -8.62 -2.27
C GLU A 92 16.39 -9.54 -2.10
N ARG A 93 16.57 -10.86 -2.16
CA ARG A 93 15.50 -11.82 -1.91
C ARG A 93 15.03 -11.75 -0.46
N GLU A 94 15.95 -11.73 0.50
CA GLU A 94 15.65 -11.63 1.94
C GLU A 94 14.77 -10.41 2.28
N TRP A 95 15.12 -9.22 1.80
CA TRP A 95 14.36 -7.99 2.09
C TRP A 95 13.08 -7.84 1.25
N ASN A 96 12.96 -8.56 0.13
CA ASN A 96 11.71 -8.70 -0.61
C ASN A 96 10.76 -9.70 0.09
N GLU A 97 11.29 -10.82 0.59
CA GLU A 97 10.56 -11.83 1.36
C GLU A 97 10.12 -11.32 2.76
N GLU A 98 10.93 -10.50 3.45
CA GLU A 98 10.58 -9.93 4.77
C GLU A 98 9.61 -8.74 4.66
N MET A 99 9.81 -7.84 3.70
CA MET A 99 9.18 -6.51 3.71
C MET A 99 8.58 -6.07 2.35
N GLY A 100 8.69 -6.86 1.28
CA GLY A 100 8.23 -6.48 -0.07
C GLY A 100 9.06 -5.37 -0.73
N ILE A 101 10.35 -5.25 -0.40
CA ILE A 101 11.22 -4.16 -0.87
C ILE A 101 12.26 -4.69 -1.87
N SER A 102 12.24 -4.19 -3.11
CA SER A 102 13.38 -4.34 -4.03
C SER A 102 14.51 -3.38 -3.63
N LEU A 103 15.72 -3.93 -3.49
CA LEU A 103 16.92 -3.13 -3.19
C LEU A 103 17.32 -2.25 -4.37
N ASP A 104 17.13 -2.71 -5.61
CA ASP A 104 17.38 -1.90 -6.81
C ASP A 104 16.50 -0.65 -6.86
N ARG A 105 15.17 -0.80 -6.71
CA ARG A 105 14.23 0.34 -6.66
C ARG A 105 14.61 1.34 -5.56
N LEU A 106 15.02 0.84 -4.38
CA LEU A 106 15.46 1.68 -3.26
C LEU A 106 16.75 2.45 -3.58
N ILE A 107 17.74 1.82 -4.23
CA ILE A 107 19.00 2.48 -4.62
C ILE A 107 18.76 3.53 -5.71
N GLU A 108 17.88 3.25 -6.67
CA GLU A 108 17.51 4.20 -7.72
C GLU A 108 16.76 5.42 -7.17
N ALA A 109 15.77 5.19 -6.30
CA ALA A 109 15.06 6.24 -5.55
C ALA A 109 16.02 7.11 -4.70
N TYR A 110 17.02 6.48 -4.07
CA TYR A 110 18.04 7.20 -3.30
C TYR A 110 18.92 8.08 -4.19
N GLY A 111 19.31 7.59 -5.37
CA GLY A 111 20.05 8.38 -6.36
C GLY A 111 19.23 9.51 -6.97
N LEU A 112 17.91 9.36 -7.10
CA LEU A 112 17.01 10.46 -7.49
C LEU A 112 16.94 11.52 -6.39
N ALA A 113 16.65 11.12 -5.15
CA ALA A 113 16.60 12.02 -4.00
C ALA A 113 17.92 12.79 -3.76
N GLU A 114 19.08 12.14 -3.93
CA GLU A 114 20.40 12.79 -3.85
C GLU A 114 20.55 13.90 -4.90
N ARG A 115 20.16 13.66 -6.16
CA ARG A 115 20.18 14.67 -7.23
C ARG A 115 19.21 15.83 -6.97
N LEU A 116 18.07 15.57 -6.34
CA LEU A 116 17.12 16.61 -5.92
C LEU A 116 17.69 17.46 -4.79
N MET A 117 18.28 16.83 -3.76
CA MET A 117 18.97 17.51 -2.66
C MET A 117 20.09 18.43 -3.16
N GLU A 118 20.91 17.98 -4.12
CA GLU A 118 21.96 18.83 -4.72
C GLU A 118 21.38 20.01 -5.53
N ARG A 119 20.42 19.74 -6.43
CA ARG A 119 19.82 20.76 -7.32
C ARG A 119 19.11 21.87 -6.55
N TYR A 120 18.38 21.49 -5.50
CA TYR A 120 17.51 22.40 -4.75
C TYR A 120 18.07 22.85 -3.41
N LYS A 121 19.30 22.45 -3.04
CA LYS A 121 19.99 22.85 -1.80
C LYS A 121 19.76 24.30 -1.34
N PRO A 122 19.80 25.35 -2.21
CA PRO A 122 19.59 26.73 -1.75
C PRO A 122 18.19 27.05 -1.19
N LEU A 123 17.19 26.20 -1.43
CA LEU A 123 15.82 26.34 -0.92
C LEU A 123 15.61 25.57 0.39
N LEU A 124 16.35 24.48 0.56
CA LEU A 124 16.14 23.47 1.61
C LEU A 124 16.81 23.87 2.94
N GLY A 125 17.25 25.13 3.05
CA GLY A 125 18.04 25.67 4.16
C GLY A 125 19.50 25.24 4.13
N ASP A 126 20.30 25.84 5.01
CA ASP A 126 21.57 25.22 5.40
C ASP A 126 21.29 24.14 6.46
N VAL A 127 22.15 23.12 6.55
CA VAL A 127 21.79 21.80 7.14
C VAL A 127 21.53 21.85 8.67
N GLU A 128 21.81 22.98 9.33
CA GLU A 128 21.65 23.15 10.78
C GLU A 128 20.25 23.62 11.21
N ASP A 129 19.48 24.32 10.38
CA ASP A 129 18.11 24.73 10.73
C ASP A 129 17.16 23.52 10.68
N ARG A 130 16.44 23.22 11.77
CA ARG A 130 15.51 22.07 11.84
C ARG A 130 14.08 22.45 11.51
N ASP A 131 13.69 23.68 11.78
CA ASP A 131 12.30 24.12 11.66
C ASP A 131 11.99 24.45 10.19
N VAL A 132 12.89 25.14 9.48
CA VAL A 132 12.79 25.39 8.02
C VAL A 132 12.70 24.08 7.23
N ARG A 133 13.47 23.05 7.61
CA ARG A 133 13.38 21.72 6.95
C ARG A 133 12.11 20.98 7.31
N THR A 134 11.59 21.15 8.53
CA THR A 134 10.29 20.59 8.92
C THR A 134 9.15 21.23 8.13
N GLU A 135 9.13 22.56 8.00
CA GLU A 135 8.15 23.29 7.18
C GLU A 135 8.25 22.93 5.69
N CYS A 136 9.46 22.71 5.17
CA CYS A 136 9.66 22.21 3.80
C CYS A 136 9.08 20.80 3.62
N CYS A 137 9.32 19.88 4.56
CA CYS A 137 8.71 18.54 4.54
C CYS A 137 7.17 18.61 4.65
N GLU A 138 6.61 19.52 5.44
CA GLU A 138 5.16 19.75 5.51
C GLU A 138 4.61 20.27 4.17
N GLN A 139 5.28 21.24 3.53
CA GLN A 139 4.88 21.73 2.20
C GLN A 139 4.94 20.62 1.13
N ILE A 140 5.98 19.78 1.15
CA ILE A 140 6.13 18.64 0.24
C ILE A 140 4.97 17.65 0.41
N ILE A 141 4.60 17.29 1.64
CA ILE A 141 3.45 16.40 1.88
C ILE A 141 2.13 17.09 1.49
N ASN A 142 1.92 18.34 1.87
CA ASN A 142 0.71 19.08 1.55
C ASN A 142 0.40 19.04 0.05
N VAL A 143 1.39 19.23 -0.83
CA VAL A 143 1.19 19.17 -2.29
C VAL A 143 1.27 17.74 -2.83
N CYS A 144 2.30 16.96 -2.48
CA CYS A 144 2.57 15.67 -3.14
C CYS A 144 1.79 14.48 -2.54
N VAL A 145 1.02 14.72 -1.47
CA VAL A 145 0.22 13.71 -0.76
C VAL A 145 -1.20 14.19 -0.53
N PHE A 146 -1.42 15.45 -0.11
CA PHE A 146 -2.76 16.00 0.11
C PHE A 146 -3.33 16.82 -1.05
N ASP A 147 -2.56 17.03 -2.13
CA ASP A 147 -2.93 17.82 -3.32
C ASP A 147 -3.37 19.27 -3.02
N ASP A 148 -2.84 19.88 -1.95
CA ASP A 148 -3.00 21.32 -1.65
C ASP A 148 -2.44 22.14 -2.85
N GLU A 149 -3.19 23.13 -3.35
CA GLU A 149 -2.81 23.93 -4.53
C GLU A 149 -1.41 24.58 -4.46
N ILE A 150 -0.65 24.49 -5.56
CA ILE A 150 0.66 25.15 -5.73
C ILE A 150 0.46 26.67 -5.94
N THR A 151 0.22 27.39 -4.84
CA THR A 151 -0.17 28.82 -4.88
C THR A 151 0.92 29.75 -5.42
N ASP A 152 0.48 30.89 -5.95
CA ASP A 152 1.35 31.92 -6.54
C ASP A 152 2.32 32.62 -5.57
N LYS A 153 2.32 32.23 -4.29
CA LYS A 153 3.21 32.77 -3.24
C LYS A 153 4.50 31.97 -3.08
N GLN A 154 4.59 30.77 -3.65
CA GLN A 154 5.78 29.92 -3.57
C GLN A 154 6.87 30.37 -4.57
N ASP A 155 8.14 30.24 -4.18
CA ASP A 155 9.29 30.49 -5.05
C ASP A 155 9.26 29.59 -6.30
N ALA A 156 9.71 30.12 -7.43
CA ALA A 156 9.65 29.43 -8.72
C ALA A 156 10.36 28.06 -8.71
N LYS A 157 11.49 27.93 -8.00
CA LYS A 157 12.21 26.64 -7.89
C LYS A 157 11.57 25.70 -6.85
N MET A 158 10.87 26.24 -5.85
CA MET A 158 10.08 25.39 -4.94
C MET A 158 8.93 24.73 -5.70
N ARG A 159 8.23 25.48 -6.57
CA ARG A 159 7.22 24.90 -7.47
C ARG A 159 7.83 23.88 -8.44
N GLU A 160 9.01 24.16 -8.98
CA GLU A 160 9.76 23.22 -9.84
C GLU A 160 10.12 21.90 -9.13
N LEU A 161 10.44 21.96 -7.83
CA LEU A 161 10.64 20.77 -7.00
C LEU A 161 9.32 20.04 -6.73
N LEU A 162 8.26 20.75 -6.35
CA LEU A 162 6.96 20.16 -5.98
C LEU A 162 6.27 19.48 -7.17
N LEU A 163 6.18 20.16 -8.32
CA LEU A 163 5.64 19.59 -9.56
C LEU A 163 6.40 18.32 -9.97
N ARG A 164 7.73 18.34 -9.86
CA ARG A 164 8.55 17.16 -10.15
C ARG A 164 8.31 16.01 -9.16
N LEU A 165 8.11 16.32 -7.88
CA LEU A 165 7.85 15.29 -6.86
C LEU A 165 6.48 14.61 -7.02
N GLN A 166 5.51 15.27 -7.66
CA GLN A 166 4.24 14.64 -8.07
C GLN A 166 4.42 13.61 -9.21
N GLU A 167 5.52 13.67 -9.98
CA GLU A 167 5.84 12.71 -11.06
C GLU A 167 6.75 11.54 -10.60
N GLU A 168 7.32 11.59 -9.40
CA GLU A 168 8.35 10.64 -8.92
C GLU A 168 7.77 9.61 -7.92
N ASP A 169 8.36 8.41 -7.84
CA ASP A 169 7.85 7.30 -7.01
C ASP A 169 7.84 7.62 -5.50
N THR A 170 6.90 7.04 -4.73
CA THR A 170 6.76 7.27 -3.28
C THR A 170 8.03 6.89 -2.50
N TYR A 171 8.86 5.95 -3.00
CA TYR A 171 10.17 5.68 -2.39
C TYR A 171 11.15 6.84 -2.56
N CYS A 172 11.11 7.60 -3.67
CA CYS A 172 11.91 8.80 -3.86
C CYS A 172 11.42 9.91 -2.90
N LEU A 173 10.11 10.10 -2.78
CA LEU A 173 9.49 11.03 -1.84
C LEU A 173 9.88 10.69 -0.38
N ALA A 174 9.75 9.42 0.01
CA ALA A 174 10.10 8.94 1.35
C ALA A 174 11.59 9.13 1.69
N VAL A 175 12.49 8.80 0.77
CA VAL A 175 13.93 8.99 0.98
C VAL A 175 14.28 10.47 1.07
N LEU A 176 13.71 11.33 0.20
CA LEU A 176 13.96 12.77 0.23
C LEU A 176 13.49 13.40 1.55
N LEU A 177 12.28 13.08 2.02
CA LEU A 177 11.77 13.56 3.31
C LEU A 177 12.67 13.11 4.48
N LEU A 178 13.17 11.87 4.46
CA LEU A 178 14.09 11.36 5.47
C LEU A 178 15.51 11.97 5.40
N MET A 179 15.98 12.37 4.21
CA MET A 179 17.19 13.18 4.05
C MET A 179 17.00 14.58 4.64
N LEU A 180 15.87 15.25 4.32
CA LEU A 180 15.54 16.60 4.80
C LEU A 180 15.41 16.63 6.32
N LEU A 181 14.74 15.64 6.93
CA LEU A 181 14.67 15.48 8.39
C LEU A 181 16.02 15.17 9.06
N GLY A 182 17.11 14.94 8.28
CA GLY A 182 18.45 14.64 8.79
C GLY A 182 18.64 13.21 9.29
N VAL A 183 17.73 12.30 8.91
CA VAL A 183 17.65 10.92 9.40
C VAL A 183 18.46 9.96 8.52
N LEU A 184 18.40 10.17 7.20
CA LEU A 184 19.24 9.50 6.21
C LEU A 184 20.46 10.37 5.79
N PRO A 185 21.56 9.76 5.33
CA PRO A 185 22.69 10.48 4.72
C PRO A 185 22.27 11.30 3.50
N SER A 186 22.85 12.50 3.31
CA SER A 186 22.55 13.31 2.13
C SER A 186 23.19 12.80 0.83
N SER A 187 24.13 11.83 0.88
CA SER A 187 24.69 11.19 -0.31
C SER A 187 25.33 9.81 -0.05
N PHE A 188 25.49 9.00 -1.11
CA PHE A 188 26.24 7.72 -1.09
C PHE A 188 27.73 7.87 -0.73
N ASP A 189 28.35 9.03 -0.97
CA ASP A 189 29.76 9.31 -0.65
C ASP A 189 29.97 9.94 0.75
N THR A 190 28.88 10.30 1.45
CA THR A 190 28.97 10.80 2.83
C THR A 190 29.55 9.71 3.73
N ARG A 191 30.77 9.93 4.26
CA ARG A 191 31.44 9.02 5.21
C ARG A 191 30.80 9.06 6.61
N GLN A 192 29.57 8.54 6.73
CA GLN A 192 29.01 8.22 8.04
C GLN A 192 29.69 6.98 8.63
N GLY A 193 29.77 6.94 9.96
CA GLY A 193 30.04 5.69 10.68
C GLY A 193 28.79 4.82 10.75
N ASP A 194 28.80 3.85 11.67
CA ASP A 194 27.62 3.04 11.97
C ASP A 194 26.46 3.90 12.48
N ALA A 195 25.24 3.51 12.11
CA ALA A 195 24.02 4.20 12.49
C ALA A 195 23.74 4.02 13.99
N LYS A 196 23.60 5.14 14.69
CA LYS A 196 23.29 5.24 16.12
C LYS A 196 21.99 5.99 16.34
N GLU A 197 21.38 5.83 17.51
CA GLU A 197 20.17 6.57 17.90
C GLU A 197 19.03 6.39 16.88
N MET A 198 18.94 5.18 16.31
CA MET A 198 17.91 4.81 15.35
C MET A 198 16.53 4.85 15.98
N LYS A 199 16.40 4.56 17.28
CA LYS A 199 15.15 4.76 17.99
C LYS A 199 14.72 6.23 18.00
N GLY A 200 15.61 7.15 18.38
CA GLY A 200 15.33 8.60 18.36
C GLY A 200 15.01 9.14 16.96
N LYS A 201 15.60 8.55 15.91
CA LYS A 201 15.29 8.85 14.50
C LYS A 201 13.90 8.37 14.08
N TYR A 202 13.51 7.15 14.43
CA TYR A 202 12.13 6.67 14.23
C TYR A 202 11.14 7.57 14.99
N GLU A 203 11.44 7.94 16.24
CA GLU A 203 10.60 8.81 17.06
C GLU A 203 10.46 10.22 16.44
N GLN A 204 11.53 10.78 15.86
CA GLN A 204 11.45 12.06 15.13
C GLN A 204 10.48 11.97 13.94
N VAL A 205 10.60 10.93 13.11
CA VAL A 205 9.80 10.79 11.88
C VAL A 205 8.33 10.49 12.24
N TYR A 206 8.08 9.64 13.24
CA TYR A 206 6.75 9.37 13.75
C TYR A 206 6.07 10.62 14.33
N ASN A 207 6.78 11.42 15.13
CA ASN A 207 6.25 12.68 15.68
C ASN A 207 6.02 13.75 14.60
N PHE A 208 6.83 13.77 13.55
CA PHE A 208 6.60 14.59 12.35
C PHE A 208 5.28 14.19 11.66
N PHE A 209 5.07 12.90 11.39
CA PHE A 209 3.80 12.45 10.81
C PHE A 209 2.60 12.70 11.74
N LEU A 210 2.71 12.54 13.06
CA LEU A 210 1.62 12.95 13.97
C LEU A 210 1.23 14.42 13.80
N ARG A 211 2.22 15.34 13.73
CA ARG A 211 1.97 16.77 13.51
C ARG A 211 1.27 17.04 12.18
N VAL A 212 1.68 16.36 11.11
CA VAL A 212 1.04 16.40 9.78
C VAL A 212 -0.41 15.88 9.84
N CYS A 213 -0.60 14.72 10.47
CA CYS A 213 -1.88 14.03 10.56
C CYS A 213 -2.93 14.78 11.40
N HIS A 214 -2.53 15.67 12.31
CA HIS A 214 -3.48 16.46 13.13
C HIS A 214 -4.48 17.32 12.31
N ARG A 215 -4.30 17.47 10.98
CA ARG A 215 -5.34 17.99 10.06
C ARG A 215 -6.64 17.17 10.06
N ASN A 216 -6.60 15.86 10.34
CA ASN A 216 -7.77 14.97 10.32
C ASN A 216 -7.58 13.78 11.28
N ILE A 217 -8.55 13.51 12.17
CA ILE A 217 -8.46 12.42 13.16
C ILE A 217 -8.25 11.04 12.51
N LEU A 218 -8.80 10.81 11.31
CA LEU A 218 -8.58 9.58 10.55
C LEU A 218 -7.09 9.36 10.25
N PHE A 219 -6.37 10.43 9.87
CA PHE A 219 -4.95 10.36 9.49
C PHE A 219 -4.05 10.02 10.69
N VAL A 220 -4.48 10.37 11.91
CA VAL A 220 -3.79 10.02 13.16
C VAL A 220 -4.00 8.54 13.51
N GLN A 221 -5.11 7.96 13.07
CA GLN A 221 -5.52 6.59 13.36
C GLN A 221 -5.59 5.73 12.10
N THR A 222 -4.49 5.65 11.34
CA THR A 222 -4.39 4.74 10.18
C THR A 222 -3.53 3.49 10.42
N PRO A 223 -3.79 2.36 9.70
CA PRO A 223 -3.01 1.13 9.79
C PRO A 223 -1.50 1.33 9.76
N ARG A 224 -0.98 2.12 8.81
CA ARG A 224 0.46 2.32 8.65
C ARG A 224 1.07 3.18 9.77
N MET A 225 0.34 4.16 10.31
CA MET A 225 0.79 4.92 11.49
C MET A 225 0.88 4.06 12.76
N THR A 226 -0.06 3.14 12.97
CA THR A 226 -0.01 2.24 14.14
C THR A 226 1.04 1.15 13.99
N LEU A 227 1.29 0.62 12.78
CA LEU A 227 2.42 -0.28 12.52
C LEU A 227 3.76 0.40 12.83
N PHE A 228 3.93 1.68 12.43
CA PHE A 228 5.10 2.47 12.77
C PHE A 228 5.23 2.68 14.29
N HIS A 229 4.11 2.92 14.99
CA HIS A 229 4.09 3.01 16.46
C HIS A 229 4.33 1.66 17.17
N LYS A 230 3.94 0.52 16.58
CA LYS A 230 4.34 -0.83 17.04
C LYS A 230 5.86 -0.99 16.89
N ALA A 231 6.42 -0.66 15.73
CA ALA A 231 7.84 -0.81 15.44
C ALA A 231 8.73 -0.04 16.44
N LEU A 232 8.30 1.14 16.87
CA LEU A 232 8.97 1.92 17.94
C LEU A 232 9.15 1.18 19.28
N LYS A 233 8.43 0.07 19.51
CA LYS A 233 8.52 -0.76 20.72
C LYS A 233 9.49 -1.93 20.56
N GLU A 234 10.03 -2.17 19.36
CA GLU A 234 11.10 -3.17 19.14
C GLU A 234 12.44 -2.75 19.76
N ALA A 235 13.37 -3.70 19.82
CA ALA A 235 14.77 -3.45 20.16
C ALA A 235 15.47 -2.62 19.05
N GLU A 236 16.39 -1.73 19.42
CA GLU A 236 17.02 -0.78 18.49
C GLU A 236 17.82 -1.46 17.36
N GLU A 237 18.33 -2.67 17.58
CA GLU A 237 18.98 -3.51 16.56
C GLU A 237 18.07 -3.81 15.36
N LYS A 238 16.75 -3.86 15.57
CA LYS A 238 15.73 -4.07 14.51
C LYS A 238 15.28 -2.78 13.81
N LEU A 239 15.71 -1.62 14.28
CA LEU A 239 15.34 -0.31 13.75
C LEU A 239 16.34 0.11 12.68
N THR A 240 16.19 -0.43 11.47
CA THR A 240 17.14 -0.28 10.36
C THR A 240 16.66 0.75 9.34
N ARG A 241 17.58 1.33 8.55
CA ARG A 241 17.23 2.42 7.63
C ARG A 241 16.27 1.98 6.52
N ILE A 242 16.37 0.75 6.02
CA ILE A 242 15.44 0.20 5.02
C ILE A 242 14.02 0.08 5.58
N ARG A 243 13.87 -0.42 6.81
CA ARG A 243 12.58 -0.50 7.51
C ARG A 243 11.98 0.89 7.74
N LEU A 244 12.79 1.89 8.08
CA LEU A 244 12.32 3.27 8.24
C LEU A 244 11.84 3.91 6.92
N VAL A 245 12.53 3.64 5.80
CA VAL A 245 12.06 4.06 4.47
C VAL A 245 10.72 3.39 4.15
N LYS A 246 10.56 2.09 4.43
CA LYS A 246 9.29 1.38 4.22
C LYS A 246 8.14 1.96 5.04
N PHE A 247 8.31 2.15 6.35
CA PHE A 247 7.27 2.79 7.18
C PHE A 247 6.93 4.21 6.70
N THR A 248 7.92 4.97 6.24
CA THR A 248 7.72 6.32 5.68
C THR A 248 6.93 6.27 4.37
N ALA A 249 7.31 5.40 3.43
CA ALA A 249 6.60 5.22 2.16
C ALA A 249 5.18 4.68 2.36
N ASP A 250 5.00 3.71 3.26
CA ASP A 250 3.70 3.14 3.62
C ASP A 250 2.75 4.20 4.22
N VAL A 251 3.25 5.07 5.11
CA VAL A 251 2.47 6.19 5.66
C VAL A 251 2.16 7.22 4.57
N LEU A 252 3.11 7.57 3.70
CA LEU A 252 2.87 8.53 2.61
C LEU A 252 1.80 8.03 1.63
N CYS A 253 1.90 6.78 1.15
CA CYS A 253 0.85 6.16 0.35
C CYS A 253 -0.49 6.21 1.09
N ASN A 254 -0.52 5.74 2.34
CA ASN A 254 -1.75 5.67 3.12
C ASN A 254 -2.38 7.04 3.45
N LEU A 255 -1.59 8.12 3.48
CA LEU A 255 -2.10 9.48 3.61
C LEU A 255 -2.65 10.04 2.30
N SER A 256 -2.03 9.74 1.15
CA SER A 256 -2.55 10.20 -0.15
C SER A 256 -3.87 9.50 -0.50
N ILE A 257 -3.95 8.21 -0.20
CA ILE A 257 -5.17 7.40 -0.30
C ILE A 257 -6.34 8.04 0.45
N LEU A 258 -6.09 8.72 1.57
CA LEU A 258 -7.13 9.36 2.40
C LEU A 258 -7.30 10.86 2.10
N ALA A 259 -6.61 11.40 1.10
CA ALA A 259 -6.63 12.83 0.75
C ALA A 259 -7.87 13.22 -0.07
N SER A 260 -8.18 12.48 -1.13
CA SER A 260 -9.30 12.75 -2.04
C SER A 260 -10.14 11.48 -2.30
N ALA A 261 -11.43 11.65 -2.59
CA ALA A 261 -12.31 10.53 -2.92
C ALA A 261 -11.85 9.78 -4.18
N GLU A 262 -11.25 10.48 -5.14
CA GLU A 262 -10.65 9.88 -6.34
C GLU A 262 -9.42 9.00 -6.01
N GLN A 263 -8.59 9.41 -5.04
CA GLN A 263 -7.49 8.56 -4.57
C GLN A 263 -7.98 7.41 -3.68
N ILE A 264 -9.08 7.56 -2.94
CA ILE A 264 -9.78 6.41 -2.30
C ILE A 264 -10.25 5.43 -3.38
N ALA A 265 -10.88 5.92 -4.45
CA ALA A 265 -11.41 5.12 -5.56
C ALA A 265 -10.33 4.38 -6.34
N GLU A 266 -9.29 5.09 -6.81
CA GLU A 266 -8.20 4.44 -7.53
C GLU A 266 -7.39 3.52 -6.61
N ASN A 267 -7.18 3.88 -5.35
CA ASN A 267 -6.53 2.97 -4.43
C ASN A 267 -7.41 1.77 -4.05
N GLY A 268 -8.73 1.88 -4.05
CA GLY A 268 -9.63 0.74 -3.97
C GLY A 268 -9.27 -0.30 -5.04
N ARG A 269 -9.10 0.15 -6.29
CA ARG A 269 -8.66 -0.66 -7.43
C ARG A 269 -7.20 -1.14 -7.33
N ARG A 270 -6.29 -0.40 -6.68
CA ARG A 270 -4.87 -0.79 -6.48
C ARG A 270 -4.64 -1.74 -5.30
N VAL A 271 -5.36 -1.58 -4.19
CA VAL A 271 -5.29 -2.44 -2.99
C VAL A 271 -6.20 -3.67 -3.12
N GLN A 272 -7.07 -3.73 -4.13
CA GLN A 272 -7.73 -4.97 -4.57
C GLN A 272 -6.75 -6.12 -4.85
N TRP A 273 -5.48 -5.80 -5.13
CA TRP A 273 -4.39 -6.78 -5.32
C TRP A 273 -3.77 -7.30 -4.01
N ASP A 274 -3.89 -6.55 -2.91
CA ASP A 274 -3.52 -6.94 -1.54
C ASP A 274 -4.74 -7.47 -0.74
N GLN A 275 -5.92 -7.49 -1.37
CA GLN A 275 -7.19 -7.85 -0.74
C GLN A 275 -7.39 -9.37 -0.75
N LEU A 276 -7.76 -9.92 0.40
CA LEU A 276 -8.12 -11.33 0.52
C LEU A 276 -9.62 -11.53 0.23
N TYR A 277 -9.90 -12.55 -0.58
CA TYR A 277 -11.25 -13.07 -0.81
C TYR A 277 -11.36 -14.53 -0.30
N PRO A 278 -11.33 -14.73 1.04
CA PRO A 278 -11.52 -16.04 1.63
C PRO A 278 -12.97 -16.49 1.46
N ASN A 279 -13.20 -17.78 1.18
CA ASN A 279 -14.58 -18.30 1.09
C ASN A 279 -15.28 -18.20 2.46
N LEU A 280 -16.06 -17.15 2.72
CA LEU A 280 -16.72 -16.93 4.02
C LEU A 280 -18.24 -17.15 4.01
N ASP A 281 -18.87 -17.28 2.85
CA ASP A 281 -20.34 -17.37 2.69
C ASP A 281 -21.06 -18.29 3.71
N GLY A 282 -22.22 -17.82 4.16
CA GLY A 282 -23.16 -18.56 4.98
C GLY A 282 -23.19 -18.12 6.45
N TYR A 283 -23.61 -19.04 7.32
CA TYR A 283 -23.85 -18.75 8.72
C TYR A 283 -22.64 -19.02 9.62
N TRP A 284 -22.49 -18.18 10.64
CA TRP A 284 -21.43 -18.22 11.65
C TRP A 284 -22.02 -18.00 13.04
N LEU A 285 -21.50 -18.69 14.05
CA LEU A 285 -21.97 -18.61 15.43
C LEU A 285 -20.98 -17.78 16.25
N GLY A 286 -21.48 -16.81 17.02
CA GLY A 286 -20.66 -16.03 17.95
C GLY A 286 -20.36 -16.81 19.25
N GLU A 287 -19.44 -16.29 20.06
CA GLU A 287 -19.04 -16.94 21.32
C GLU A 287 -20.20 -17.12 22.32
N GLN A 288 -21.24 -16.26 22.25
CA GLN A 288 -22.37 -16.29 23.17
C GLN A 288 -23.54 -17.12 22.63
N HIS A 289 -23.38 -17.78 21.48
CA HIS A 289 -24.45 -18.52 20.81
C HIS A 289 -25.00 -19.67 21.66
N SER A 290 -26.31 -19.69 21.84
CA SER A 290 -27.04 -20.84 22.38
C SER A 290 -28.42 -20.97 21.73
N GLU A 291 -29.04 -22.15 21.86
CA GLU A 291 -30.42 -22.38 21.40
C GLU A 291 -31.46 -21.50 22.12
N GLN A 292 -31.12 -20.95 23.29
CA GLN A 292 -32.01 -20.14 24.14
C GLN A 292 -31.74 -18.64 24.04
N CYS A 293 -30.52 -18.25 23.66
CA CYS A 293 -30.10 -16.88 23.39
C CYS A 293 -29.25 -16.90 22.11
N PRO A 294 -29.84 -16.60 20.94
CA PRO A 294 -29.12 -16.56 19.68
C PRO A 294 -28.13 -15.38 19.62
N ASP A 295 -26.91 -15.70 19.19
CA ASP A 295 -25.85 -14.76 18.78
C ASP A 295 -25.18 -15.37 17.54
N TYR A 296 -25.49 -14.87 16.35
CA TYR A 296 -25.01 -15.45 15.09
C TYR A 296 -24.90 -14.40 14.00
N TRP A 297 -24.16 -14.73 12.94
CA TRP A 297 -23.85 -13.85 11.84
C TRP A 297 -24.18 -14.55 10.53
N ARG A 298 -24.70 -13.81 9.55
CA ARG A 298 -24.76 -14.19 8.14
C ARG A 298 -23.67 -13.39 7.41
N VAL A 299 -22.83 -14.08 6.66
CA VAL A 299 -21.80 -13.48 5.82
C VAL A 299 -22.13 -13.76 4.36
N GLU A 300 -22.08 -12.72 3.54
CA GLU A 300 -22.34 -12.79 2.10
C GLU A 300 -21.21 -12.10 1.32
N GLU A 301 -20.66 -12.77 0.32
CA GLU A 301 -19.65 -12.20 -0.58
C GLU A 301 -20.27 -11.15 -1.52
N LEU A 302 -19.69 -9.96 -1.54
CA LEU A 302 -20.00 -8.87 -2.46
C LEU A 302 -18.85 -8.72 -3.48
N ALA A 303 -19.07 -7.97 -4.56
CA ALA A 303 -18.11 -7.83 -5.67
C ALA A 303 -16.70 -7.35 -5.23
N THR A 304 -16.59 -6.62 -4.13
CA THR A 304 -15.33 -6.05 -3.61
C THR A 304 -15.19 -6.14 -2.08
N SER A 305 -16.06 -6.86 -1.37
CA SER A 305 -16.14 -6.88 0.10
C SER A 305 -17.04 -8.02 0.59
N TYR A 306 -17.36 -8.06 1.89
CA TYR A 306 -18.34 -8.97 2.49
C TYR A 306 -19.37 -8.18 3.29
N LEU A 307 -20.65 -8.56 3.18
CA LEU A 307 -21.70 -8.09 4.08
C LEU A 307 -21.73 -9.00 5.32
N PHE A 308 -21.57 -8.42 6.49
CA PHE A 308 -21.67 -9.08 7.79
C PHE A 308 -22.94 -8.63 8.51
N CYS A 309 -23.96 -9.49 8.54
CA CYS A 309 -25.21 -9.25 9.27
C CYS A 309 -25.21 -10.01 10.59
N HIS A 310 -24.99 -9.30 11.71
CA HIS A 310 -25.12 -9.81 13.07
C HIS A 310 -26.59 -9.90 13.48
N TYR A 311 -26.95 -11.01 14.12
CA TYR A 311 -28.26 -11.28 14.72
C TYR A 311 -28.07 -11.72 16.17
N PHE A 312 -28.54 -10.91 17.12
CA PHE A 312 -28.42 -11.21 18.55
C PHE A 312 -29.69 -10.90 19.33
N GLN A 313 -29.90 -11.60 20.44
CA GLN A 313 -31.01 -11.33 21.36
C GLN A 313 -30.55 -10.42 22.51
N LYS A 314 -31.32 -9.37 22.82
CA LYS A 314 -31.08 -8.50 23.98
C LYS A 314 -31.65 -9.12 25.26
N GLU A 315 -30.99 -8.89 26.39
CA GLU A 315 -31.40 -9.47 27.68
C GLU A 315 -32.82 -9.03 28.05
N GLY A 316 -33.73 -10.00 28.15
CA GLY A 316 -35.16 -9.78 28.43
C GLY A 316 -36.08 -9.72 27.19
N GLU A 317 -35.55 -9.56 25.98
CA GLU A 317 -36.35 -9.45 24.74
C GLU A 317 -36.67 -10.82 24.12
N VAL A 318 -37.50 -11.61 24.81
CA VAL A 318 -37.87 -12.98 24.39
C VAL A 318 -38.62 -12.97 23.05
N GLY A 319 -38.05 -13.63 22.04
CA GLY A 319 -38.65 -13.79 20.70
C GLY A 319 -38.28 -12.72 19.67
N LYS A 320 -37.50 -11.71 20.07
CA LYS A 320 -36.94 -10.69 19.17
C LYS A 320 -35.45 -10.93 18.93
N LEU A 321 -34.99 -10.58 17.74
CA LEU A 321 -33.58 -10.53 17.33
C LEU A 321 -33.27 -9.12 16.85
N HIS A 322 -32.14 -8.57 17.30
CA HIS A 322 -31.58 -7.33 16.78
C HIS A 322 -30.64 -7.65 15.63
N GLN A 323 -30.83 -6.96 14.52
CA GLN A 323 -29.99 -7.03 13.33
C GLN A 323 -29.06 -5.81 13.30
N GLN A 324 -27.77 -6.04 13.08
CA GLN A 324 -26.76 -5.02 12.82
C GLN A 324 -25.95 -5.43 11.59
N GLU A 325 -25.70 -4.49 10.68
CA GLU A 325 -25.13 -4.74 9.36
C GLU A 325 -23.79 -4.00 9.25
N PHE A 326 -22.76 -4.63 8.68
CA PHE A 326 -21.44 -4.05 8.50
C PHE A 326 -20.83 -4.49 7.16
N THR A 327 -20.13 -3.60 6.48
CA THR A 327 -19.34 -3.95 5.28
C THR A 327 -17.91 -4.24 5.71
N VAL A 328 -17.35 -5.38 5.31
CA VAL A 328 -16.03 -5.86 5.74
C VAL A 328 -15.14 -6.21 4.55
N SER A 329 -13.93 -5.66 4.52
CA SER A 329 -12.89 -6.02 3.54
C SER A 329 -11.61 -6.46 4.26
N PHE A 330 -10.91 -7.46 3.74
CA PHE A 330 -9.75 -8.10 4.40
C PHE A 330 -8.46 -7.84 3.62
N TYR A 331 -7.38 -7.41 4.27
CA TYR A 331 -6.12 -7.08 3.61
C TYR A 331 -4.93 -7.79 4.26
N SER A 332 -3.96 -8.19 3.44
CA SER A 332 -2.69 -8.76 3.91
C SER A 332 -1.52 -8.10 3.20
N ASN A 333 -0.81 -7.21 3.90
CA ASN A 333 0.40 -6.56 3.41
C ASN A 333 1.33 -6.24 4.61
N GLY A 334 2.04 -7.27 5.08
CA GLY A 334 2.97 -7.24 6.21
C GLY A 334 2.35 -7.55 7.58
N GLU A 335 1.11 -7.12 7.81
CA GLU A 335 0.23 -7.65 8.86
C GLU A 335 -1.19 -7.78 8.30
N ASP A 336 -1.97 -8.70 8.88
CA ASP A 336 -3.36 -8.99 8.51
C ASP A 336 -4.33 -8.07 9.28
N TYR A 337 -5.16 -7.32 8.56
CA TYR A 337 -6.19 -6.44 9.14
C TYR A 337 -7.41 -6.30 8.25
N ALA A 338 -8.58 -6.12 8.87
CA ALA A 338 -9.82 -5.85 8.17
C ALA A 338 -10.12 -4.35 8.18
N CYS A 339 -10.89 -3.89 7.22
CA CYS A 339 -11.62 -2.63 7.24
C CYS A 339 -13.09 -2.95 7.49
N VAL A 340 -13.64 -2.51 8.62
CA VAL A 340 -15.04 -2.72 8.99
C VAL A 340 -15.75 -1.37 9.00
N GLN A 341 -16.78 -1.23 8.16
CA GLN A 341 -17.54 0.00 7.96
C GLN A 341 -18.93 -0.16 8.56
N HIS A 342 -19.32 0.81 9.38
CA HIS A 342 -20.67 0.93 9.94
C HIS A 342 -21.57 1.64 8.90
N PRO A 343 -22.85 1.28 8.71
CA PRO A 343 -23.67 1.76 7.57
C PRO A 343 -23.82 3.29 7.46
N ARG A 344 -23.58 4.02 8.55
CA ARG A 344 -23.47 5.49 8.55
C ARG A 344 -22.33 6.01 7.65
N SER A 345 -21.30 5.22 7.33
CA SER A 345 -20.23 5.63 6.40
C SER A 345 -20.78 5.98 5.02
N VAL A 346 -21.71 5.18 4.51
CA VAL A 346 -22.40 5.42 3.24
C VAL A 346 -23.20 6.73 3.31
N LEU A 347 -23.88 6.99 4.42
CA LEU A 347 -24.56 8.27 4.65
C LEU A 347 -23.60 9.47 4.71
N GLN A 348 -22.39 9.32 5.27
CA GLN A 348 -21.37 10.38 5.20
C GLN A 348 -20.99 10.68 3.74
N TRP A 349 -20.71 9.65 2.93
CA TRP A 349 -20.39 9.83 1.50
C TRP A 349 -21.54 10.46 0.70
N LEU A 350 -22.79 10.00 0.90
CA LEU A 350 -24.00 10.53 0.26
C LEU A 350 -24.30 12.01 0.60
N ASN A 351 -23.73 12.53 1.69
CA ASN A 351 -23.81 13.93 2.11
C ASN A 351 -22.55 14.75 1.78
N ASN A 352 -21.49 14.13 1.23
CA ASN A 352 -20.14 14.70 1.12
C ASN A 352 -19.57 15.16 2.49
N GLU A 353 -19.85 14.39 3.54
CA GLU A 353 -19.33 14.57 4.90
C GLU A 353 -18.09 13.70 5.12
N LYS A 354 -17.16 14.16 5.98
CA LYS A 354 -15.95 13.40 6.31
C LYS A 354 -16.26 12.32 7.35
N LEU A 355 -15.89 11.07 7.04
CA LEU A 355 -15.95 9.95 7.98
C LEU A 355 -15.33 10.30 9.34
N SER A 356 -15.92 9.76 10.41
CA SER A 356 -15.42 9.88 11.77
C SER A 356 -14.96 8.53 12.32
N LYS A 357 -14.32 8.57 13.49
CA LYS A 357 -13.98 7.36 14.28
C LYS A 357 -15.20 6.57 14.77
N ASP A 358 -16.42 7.05 14.54
CA ASP A 358 -17.65 6.34 14.87
C ASP A 358 -18.27 5.63 13.64
N ASP A 359 -17.65 5.73 12.44
CA ASP A 359 -18.18 5.19 11.17
C ASP A 359 -17.34 4.05 10.57
N ILE A 360 -16.09 3.86 11.04
CA ILE A 360 -15.14 2.88 10.51
C ILE A 360 -14.19 2.39 11.62
N THR A 361 -13.79 1.12 11.57
CA THR A 361 -12.79 0.51 12.46
C THR A 361 -11.90 -0.48 11.72
N TYR A 362 -10.69 -0.72 12.24
CA TYR A 362 -9.70 -1.61 11.63
C TYR A 362 -9.20 -2.65 12.63
N PRO A 363 -9.90 -3.78 12.82
CA PRO A 363 -9.45 -4.87 13.67
C PRO A 363 -8.38 -5.74 12.97
N HIS A 364 -7.54 -6.42 13.74
CA HIS A 364 -6.82 -7.59 13.23
C HIS A 364 -7.80 -8.73 12.97
N PHE A 365 -7.51 -9.60 12.01
CA PHE A 365 -8.25 -10.85 11.81
C PHE A 365 -7.32 -12.06 11.87
N VAL A 366 -7.85 -13.23 12.24
CA VAL A 366 -7.19 -14.52 12.11
C VAL A 366 -8.17 -15.55 11.55
N PHE A 367 -7.82 -16.18 10.43
CA PHE A 367 -8.59 -17.29 9.85
C PHE A 367 -8.05 -18.65 10.31
N GLY A 368 -8.93 -19.48 10.86
CA GLY A 368 -8.63 -20.87 11.20
C GLY A 368 -9.29 -21.84 10.23
N GLY A 369 -8.52 -22.78 9.66
CA GLY A 369 -9.06 -23.88 8.82
C GLY A 369 -8.51 -23.98 7.39
N GLY A 370 -7.65 -23.07 6.96
CA GLY A 370 -7.12 -23.06 5.59
C GLY A 370 -8.08 -22.43 4.58
N GLU A 371 -8.05 -22.91 3.32
CA GLU A 371 -8.73 -22.31 2.15
C GLU A 371 -10.24 -22.06 2.33
N LYS A 372 -10.93 -22.88 3.14
CA LYS A 372 -12.28 -22.61 3.61
C LYS A 372 -12.26 -22.43 5.13
N PRO A 373 -12.17 -21.18 5.64
CA PRO A 373 -12.10 -20.94 7.08
C PRO A 373 -13.28 -21.55 7.84
N THR A 374 -13.00 -22.19 8.96
CA THR A 374 -13.99 -22.69 9.93
C THR A 374 -14.05 -21.81 11.17
N LYS A 375 -13.08 -20.91 11.36
CA LYS A 375 -13.08 -19.86 12.38
C LYS A 375 -12.59 -18.52 11.83
N ILE A 376 -13.16 -17.44 12.35
CA ILE A 376 -12.63 -16.08 12.25
C ILE A 376 -12.48 -15.56 13.69
N ALA A 377 -11.35 -14.96 14.03
CA ALA A 377 -11.23 -14.12 15.21
C ALA A 377 -10.95 -12.69 14.78
N PHE A 378 -11.69 -11.72 15.32
CA PHE A 378 -11.39 -10.30 15.20
C PHE A 378 -10.80 -9.80 16.52
N GLU A 379 -9.65 -9.13 16.45
CA GLU A 379 -8.96 -8.57 17.62
C GLU A 379 -8.83 -7.04 17.52
N SER A 380 -8.86 -6.38 18.67
CA SER A 380 -8.65 -4.92 18.79
C SER A 380 -7.27 -4.55 18.24
N PHE A 381 -7.25 -3.53 17.39
CA PHE A 381 -6.03 -3.02 16.75
C PHE A 381 -6.11 -1.50 16.59
N MET A 382 -7.17 -1.02 15.94
CA MET A 382 -7.24 0.37 15.50
C MET A 382 -8.66 0.93 15.40
N MET A 383 -8.80 2.20 15.79
CA MET A 383 -10.09 2.90 15.84
C MET A 383 -11.13 2.07 16.62
N ASP A 384 -10.80 1.69 17.86
CA ASP A 384 -11.65 0.83 18.68
C ASP A 384 -13.02 1.49 18.94
N VAL A 385 -14.07 0.80 18.53
CA VAL A 385 -15.47 1.26 18.60
C VAL A 385 -16.29 0.40 19.54
N SER A 386 -17.35 0.97 20.11
CA SER A 386 -18.28 0.23 20.96
C SER A 386 -19.21 -0.70 20.17
N TRP A 387 -19.41 -0.44 18.87
CA TRP A 387 -20.36 -1.12 17.98
C TRP A 387 -19.80 -2.33 17.22
N PHE A 388 -18.47 -2.46 17.09
CA PHE A 388 -17.80 -3.68 16.61
C PHE A 388 -16.61 -3.97 17.52
N ARG A 389 -16.81 -4.92 18.44
CA ARG A 389 -15.81 -5.32 19.45
C ARG A 389 -14.99 -6.52 18.93
N PRO A 390 -13.95 -6.95 19.65
CA PRO A 390 -13.36 -8.27 19.40
C PRO A 390 -14.41 -9.37 19.50
N ILE A 391 -14.49 -10.23 18.49
CA ILE A 391 -15.49 -11.30 18.34
C ILE A 391 -14.77 -12.54 17.81
N GLN A 392 -15.07 -13.73 18.34
CA GLN A 392 -14.74 -14.99 17.66
C GLN A 392 -16.00 -15.60 17.03
N LEU A 393 -15.86 -16.03 15.79
CA LEU A 393 -16.89 -16.64 14.97
C LEU A 393 -16.45 -18.07 14.61
N THR A 394 -17.31 -19.05 14.84
CA THR A 394 -17.14 -20.42 14.33
C THR A 394 -18.19 -20.69 13.27
N ARG A 395 -17.80 -21.20 12.09
CA ARG A 395 -18.77 -21.44 11.01
C ARG A 395 -19.84 -22.42 11.48
N ALA A 396 -21.10 -22.12 11.18
CA ALA A 396 -22.18 -23.06 11.39
C ALA A 396 -21.98 -24.32 10.53
N LYS A 397 -22.64 -25.40 10.91
CA LYS A 397 -22.68 -26.63 10.10
C LYS A 397 -23.69 -26.47 8.97
N ASP A 398 -23.53 -27.27 7.91
CA ASP A 398 -24.43 -27.29 6.75
C ASP A 398 -25.88 -27.73 7.11
N ASP A 399 -26.11 -28.30 8.29
CA ASP A 399 -27.43 -28.69 8.84
C ASP A 399 -28.03 -27.67 9.84
N TRP A 400 -27.39 -26.53 10.06
CA TRP A 400 -27.85 -25.52 11.02
C TRP A 400 -28.93 -24.61 10.42
N VAL A 401 -30.09 -24.54 11.09
CA VAL A 401 -31.28 -23.76 10.67
C VAL A 401 -31.35 -22.45 11.46
N ALA A 402 -31.40 -21.31 10.77
CA ALA A 402 -31.34 -20.00 11.41
C ALA A 402 -32.58 -19.68 12.27
N PRO A 403 -32.43 -18.99 13.42
CA PRO A 403 -33.55 -18.47 14.20
C PRO A 403 -34.51 -17.53 13.45
N THR A 404 -34.03 -16.79 12.45
CA THR A 404 -34.87 -16.01 11.52
C THR A 404 -35.80 -16.90 10.68
N GLU A 405 -35.30 -18.04 10.17
CA GLU A 405 -36.09 -19.03 9.43
C GLU A 405 -37.16 -19.71 10.31
N LYS A 406 -37.03 -19.61 11.64
CA LYS A 406 -38.01 -20.09 12.64
C LYS A 406 -39.07 -19.04 13.00
N GLY A 407 -39.06 -17.87 12.35
CA GLY A 407 -40.09 -16.84 12.48
C GLY A 407 -39.96 -15.92 13.71
N MET A 408 -38.73 -15.73 14.23
CA MET A 408 -38.49 -14.68 15.23
C MET A 408 -38.67 -13.28 14.62
N GLU A 409 -39.10 -12.32 15.43
CA GLU A 409 -39.23 -10.92 15.02
C GLU A 409 -37.84 -10.28 14.90
N VAL A 410 -37.57 -9.57 13.80
CA VAL A 410 -36.28 -8.91 13.58
C VAL A 410 -36.42 -7.39 13.70
N VAL A 411 -35.55 -6.78 14.49
CA VAL A 411 -35.44 -5.34 14.69
C VAL A 411 -34.08 -4.89 14.15
N ASN A 412 -34.03 -4.19 13.02
CA ASN A 412 -32.79 -3.61 12.51
C ASN A 412 -32.41 -2.38 13.36
N ASP A 413 -31.36 -2.52 14.19
CA ASP A 413 -30.86 -1.46 15.07
C ASP A 413 -30.29 -0.27 14.27
N PHE A 414 -29.95 -0.47 12.99
CA PHE A 414 -29.39 0.52 12.06
C PHE A 414 -30.38 0.98 10.98
N ALA A 415 -31.69 0.74 11.16
CA ALA A 415 -32.74 1.06 10.17
C ALA A 415 -32.76 2.52 9.66
N ALA A 416 -32.17 3.48 10.39
CA ALA A 416 -32.02 4.87 9.94
C ALA A 416 -30.95 5.07 8.84
N TYR A 417 -30.01 4.12 8.72
CA TYR A 417 -28.92 4.12 7.76
C TYR A 417 -29.16 3.15 6.59
N SER A 418 -30.15 2.25 6.69
CA SER A 418 -30.47 1.28 5.64
C SER A 418 -30.82 1.96 4.31
N TYR A 419 -30.18 1.48 3.25
CA TYR A 419 -30.39 1.88 1.87
C TYR A 419 -30.73 0.66 1.02
N THR A 420 -31.27 0.87 -0.17
CA THR A 420 -31.31 -0.17 -1.22
C THR A 420 -30.31 0.17 -2.31
N PHE A 421 -29.64 -0.83 -2.87
CA PHE A 421 -28.77 -0.69 -4.03
C PHE A 421 -29.28 -1.62 -5.14
N TYR A 422 -29.52 -1.05 -6.33
CA TYR A 422 -30.02 -1.75 -7.51
C TYR A 422 -28.96 -1.73 -8.60
N GLN A 423 -28.26 -2.85 -8.78
CA GLN A 423 -27.13 -2.98 -9.70
C GLN A 423 -27.58 -3.40 -11.11
N GLU A 424 -28.17 -2.49 -11.89
CA GLU A 424 -28.38 -2.68 -13.33
C GLU A 424 -27.55 -1.67 -14.15
N LEU A 425 -26.31 -2.06 -14.45
CA LEU A 425 -25.47 -1.40 -15.45
C LEU A 425 -26.01 -1.70 -16.86
N GLU A 426 -26.38 -0.67 -17.62
CA GLU A 426 -26.91 -0.83 -18.99
C GLU A 426 -25.79 -0.76 -20.05
N ALA A 427 -24.88 0.20 -19.94
CA ALA A 427 -23.78 0.37 -20.89
C ALA A 427 -22.60 1.16 -20.32
N ILE A 428 -21.39 0.81 -20.74
CA ILE A 428 -20.19 1.65 -20.63
C ILE A 428 -19.76 2.04 -22.05
N THR A 429 -19.49 3.32 -22.27
CA THR A 429 -19.00 3.87 -23.54
C THR A 429 -17.91 4.91 -23.27
N PRO A 430 -17.11 5.32 -24.27
CA PRO A 430 -16.08 6.36 -24.09
C PRO A 430 -16.64 7.73 -23.65
N ASP A 431 -17.90 8.01 -23.97
CA ASP A 431 -18.53 9.32 -23.74
C ASP A 431 -19.45 9.32 -22.50
N PHE A 432 -20.09 8.20 -22.18
CA PHE A 432 -21.03 8.06 -21.05
C PHE A 432 -21.09 6.64 -20.47
N ILE A 433 -21.49 6.54 -19.20
CA ILE A 433 -22.00 5.30 -18.58
C ILE A 433 -23.51 5.45 -18.40
N SER A 434 -24.27 4.36 -18.61
CA SER A 434 -25.71 4.31 -18.31
C SER A 434 -26.08 3.17 -17.38
N VAL A 435 -27.00 3.46 -16.45
CA VAL A 435 -27.60 2.53 -15.50
C VAL A 435 -29.12 2.55 -15.67
N LYS A 436 -29.81 1.52 -15.18
CA LYS A 436 -31.27 1.50 -15.05
C LYS A 436 -31.70 1.49 -13.59
N ASP A 437 -32.93 1.93 -13.38
CA ASP A 437 -33.64 1.73 -12.14
C ASP A 437 -34.58 0.53 -12.17
N GLU A 438 -35.18 0.21 -11.02
CA GLU A 438 -36.10 -0.92 -10.84
C GLU A 438 -37.40 -0.83 -11.67
N ASN A 439 -37.63 0.30 -12.36
CA ASN A 439 -38.75 0.55 -13.26
C ASN A 439 -38.30 0.51 -14.75
N GLY A 440 -37.02 0.25 -15.02
CA GLY A 440 -36.41 0.23 -16.35
C GLY A 440 -36.10 1.61 -16.93
N LYS A 441 -36.13 2.69 -16.12
CA LYS A 441 -35.74 4.04 -16.57
C LYS A 441 -34.22 4.13 -16.63
N SER A 442 -33.66 4.32 -17.82
CA SER A 442 -32.22 4.56 -17.99
C SER A 442 -31.81 5.97 -17.54
N TYR A 443 -30.72 6.04 -16.80
CA TYR A 443 -30.01 7.27 -16.41
C TYR A 443 -28.61 7.26 -17.03
N ARG A 444 -28.01 8.43 -17.24
CA ARG A 444 -26.69 8.57 -17.90
C ARG A 444 -25.81 9.58 -17.18
N VAL A 445 -24.51 9.30 -17.16
CA VAL A 445 -23.46 10.16 -16.60
C VAL A 445 -22.38 10.36 -17.66
N SER A 446 -21.93 11.61 -17.88
CA SER A 446 -20.89 11.89 -18.87
C SER A 446 -19.49 11.56 -18.33
N VAL A 447 -18.71 10.85 -19.13
CA VAL A 447 -17.28 10.56 -18.87
C VAL A 447 -16.40 11.80 -19.13
N SER A 448 -16.97 12.89 -19.66
CA SER A 448 -16.33 14.21 -19.74
C SER A 448 -16.59 15.11 -18.52
N GLU A 449 -17.56 14.76 -17.68
CA GLU A 449 -17.88 15.47 -16.44
C GLU A 449 -17.22 14.78 -15.23
N HIS A 450 -16.95 13.48 -15.38
CA HIS A 450 -16.28 12.60 -14.42
C HIS A 450 -15.23 11.76 -15.15
N GLU A 451 -13.98 12.21 -15.21
CA GLU A 451 -12.90 11.48 -15.91
C GLU A 451 -12.54 10.15 -15.22
N GLU A 452 -12.78 10.05 -13.91
CA GLU A 452 -12.59 8.86 -13.07
C GLU A 452 -13.38 7.63 -13.57
N LEU A 453 -14.45 7.86 -14.35
CA LEU A 453 -15.30 6.85 -14.97
C LEU A 453 -14.65 6.15 -16.17
N ARG A 454 -13.57 6.70 -16.75
CA ARG A 454 -12.86 6.07 -17.88
C ARG A 454 -12.29 4.68 -17.55
N ASN A 455 -12.09 4.43 -16.26
CA ASN A 455 -11.51 3.21 -15.73
C ASN A 455 -12.56 2.20 -15.23
N CYS A 456 -13.87 2.46 -15.42
CA CYS A 456 -14.93 1.54 -15.03
C CYS A 456 -15.03 0.30 -15.93
N THR A 457 -15.38 -0.84 -15.34
CA THR A 457 -15.54 -2.14 -16.00
C THR A 457 -16.95 -2.70 -15.83
N LEU A 458 -17.29 -3.72 -16.62
CA LEU A 458 -18.59 -4.41 -16.53
C LEU A 458 -18.77 -5.24 -15.24
N ASN A 459 -17.71 -5.46 -14.47
CA ASN A 459 -17.75 -6.20 -13.21
C ASN A 459 -17.97 -5.28 -12.00
N ASP A 460 -17.92 -3.96 -12.20
CA ASP A 460 -17.85 -2.99 -11.11
C ASP A 460 -19.23 -2.82 -10.44
N ALA A 461 -19.22 -2.48 -9.16
CA ALA A 461 -20.42 -2.08 -8.43
C ALA A 461 -20.90 -0.71 -8.95
N ILE A 462 -21.81 -0.75 -9.93
CA ILE A 462 -22.43 0.41 -10.58
C ILE A 462 -23.95 0.19 -10.67
N GLY A 463 -24.73 1.14 -10.17
CA GLY A 463 -26.19 1.02 -10.10
C GLY A 463 -26.87 2.26 -9.54
N ILE A 464 -28.02 2.07 -8.89
CA ILE A 464 -28.76 3.15 -8.22
C ILE A 464 -28.91 2.82 -6.73
N ILE A 465 -28.49 3.76 -5.88
CA ILE A 465 -28.70 3.71 -4.43
C ILE A 465 -29.90 4.58 -4.05
N THR A 466 -30.76 4.08 -3.16
CA THR A 466 -31.89 4.83 -2.60
C THR A 466 -31.82 4.83 -1.08
N TRP A 467 -31.78 6.02 -0.47
CA TRP A 467 -31.76 6.23 0.98
C TRP A 467 -32.70 7.37 1.38
N ALA A 468 -33.52 7.15 2.42
CA ALA A 468 -34.49 8.12 2.94
C ALA A 468 -35.39 8.79 1.87
N GLY A 469 -35.67 8.10 0.77
CA GLY A 469 -36.46 8.61 -0.37
C GLY A 469 -35.65 9.41 -1.42
N LYS A 470 -34.38 9.71 -1.17
CA LYS A 470 -33.46 10.26 -2.19
C LYS A 470 -32.85 9.12 -3.00
N ARG A 471 -32.57 9.38 -4.28
CA ARG A 471 -32.00 8.42 -5.24
C ARG A 471 -30.71 8.98 -5.83
N TYR A 472 -29.71 8.14 -6.05
CA TYR A 472 -28.41 8.54 -6.61
C TYR A 472 -27.91 7.47 -7.57
N ILE A 473 -27.23 7.86 -8.65
CA ILE A 473 -26.42 6.96 -9.47
C ILE A 473 -25.14 6.67 -8.67
N ALA A 474 -24.91 5.41 -8.32
CA ALA A 474 -23.82 4.97 -7.47
C ALA A 474 -22.78 4.22 -8.29
N PHE A 475 -21.55 4.74 -8.28
CA PHE A 475 -20.33 4.02 -8.64
C PHE A 475 -19.66 3.65 -7.32
N ASP A 476 -20.15 2.60 -6.68
CA ASP A 476 -19.82 2.25 -5.29
C ASP A 476 -18.32 1.88 -5.15
N HIS A 477 -17.76 1.24 -6.18
CA HIS A 477 -16.32 0.99 -6.34
C HIS A 477 -15.46 2.28 -6.43
N LEU A 478 -16.06 3.46 -6.60
CA LEU A 478 -15.42 4.77 -6.56
C LEU A 478 -15.84 5.62 -5.35
N MET A 479 -16.77 5.13 -4.51
CA MET A 479 -17.49 5.95 -3.51
C MET A 479 -18.14 7.22 -4.11
N LEU A 480 -18.48 7.18 -5.40
CA LEU A 480 -19.06 8.32 -6.14
C LEU A 480 -20.58 8.15 -6.28
N TYR A 481 -21.33 9.08 -5.70
CA TYR A 481 -22.79 9.03 -5.65
C TYR A 481 -23.40 10.32 -6.21
N LEU A 482 -23.89 10.26 -7.45
CA LEU A 482 -24.42 11.43 -8.16
C LEU A 482 -25.94 11.52 -7.94
N PRO A 483 -26.47 12.63 -7.38
CA PRO A 483 -27.88 12.74 -7.07
C PRO A 483 -28.74 12.68 -8.33
N ILE A 484 -29.82 11.92 -8.27
CA ILE A 484 -30.85 11.91 -9.31
C ILE A 484 -31.84 13.04 -8.99
N GLU A 485 -31.88 14.07 -9.84
CA GLU A 485 -32.97 15.04 -9.85
C GLU A 485 -34.26 14.36 -10.38
N GLU A 486 -35.41 14.66 -9.74
CA GLU A 486 -36.73 14.04 -10.03
C GLU A 486 -37.55 14.79 -11.09
#